data_AF-A0AB37QKC8-F1
#
_entry.id   AF-A0AB37QKC8-F1
#
_cell.length_a   1.000
_cell.length_b   1.000
_cell.length_c   1.000
_cell.angle_alpha   90.00
_cell.angle_beta   90.00
_cell.angle_gamma   90.00
#
_symmetry.space_group_name_H-M   'P 1'
#
loop_
_entity.id
_entity.type
_entity.pdbx_description
1 polymer ?
#
loop_
_entity_poly.entity_id
_entity_poly.type
_entity_poly.pdbx_seq_one_letter_code
_entity_poly.pdbx_strand_id
1 'polypeptide(L)'
;SVNGWSVIITLTADRHPDDPQYLGPDGRYDIKRDWEDRHGRARMCYWYSRTGKDWIFGGRVMAEGVSPTTREWAGTPILLNDKGDIDLYYTCVTPGAAIAKVRGRIVTSDQGVELKDFTQVKKLFEADGTYYQTEAQNSTWNFRDPSPFIDPNDGKLYMVFEGNVAGERGSHTVGVAELGPVPPGHEDVGGARFQV
;
A
#
# COMPACT_ATOMS: atom_id res chain seq x y z
N SER A 1 -0.53 6.92 20.41
CA SER A 1 0.88 7.09 20.80
C SER A 1 1.26 5.96 21.74
N VAL A 2 2.55 5.63 21.84
CA VAL A 2 3.07 4.63 22.80
C VAL A 2 4.07 5.36 23.70
N ASN A 3 3.81 5.38 25.01
CA ASN A 3 4.68 6.05 26.00
C ASN A 3 5.07 7.50 25.64
N GLY A 4 4.10 8.29 25.15
CA GLY A 4 4.31 9.68 24.76
C GLY A 4 5.00 9.89 23.40
N TRP A 5 5.24 8.82 22.64
CA TRP A 5 5.75 8.90 21.27
C TRP A 5 4.64 8.65 20.26
N SER A 6 4.54 9.54 19.28
CA SER A 6 3.79 9.31 18.04
C SER A 6 4.70 8.60 17.05
N VAL A 7 4.16 7.64 16.32
CA VAL A 7 4.88 6.87 15.30
C VAL A 7 4.04 6.86 14.04
N ILE A 8 4.65 7.14 12.90
CA ILE A 8 4.05 6.99 11.57
C ILE A 8 4.89 6.03 10.73
N ILE A 9 4.25 5.34 9.81
CA ILE A 9 4.91 4.49 8.81
C ILE A 9 4.62 5.09 7.45
N THR A 10 5.65 5.22 6.62
CA THR A 10 5.59 5.86 5.31
C THR A 10 6.15 4.93 4.25
N LEU A 11 5.64 5.04 3.03
CA LEU A 11 6.39 4.61 1.86
C LEU A 11 7.56 5.57 1.66
N THR A 12 8.76 5.01 1.56
CA THR A 12 10.02 5.75 1.44
C THR A 12 10.87 5.08 0.39
N ALA A 13 11.61 5.87 -0.37
CA ALA A 13 12.52 5.39 -1.40
C ALA A 13 13.80 6.22 -1.34
N ASP A 14 14.93 5.55 -1.54
CA ASP A 14 16.21 6.24 -1.65
C ASP A 14 16.27 6.99 -2.99
N ARG A 15 16.94 8.14 -2.95
CA ARG A 15 17.34 8.86 -4.16
C ARG A 15 18.59 8.20 -4.72
N HIS A 16 18.66 8.06 -6.03
CA HIS A 16 19.79 7.47 -6.72
C HIS A 16 20.47 8.51 -7.63
N PRO A 17 21.17 9.52 -7.06
CA PRO A 17 21.72 10.64 -7.83
C PRO A 17 22.84 10.23 -8.80
N ASP A 18 23.52 9.12 -8.51
CA ASP A 18 24.67 8.63 -9.26
C ASP A 18 24.30 7.50 -10.24
N ASP A 19 23.03 7.11 -10.30
CA ASP A 19 22.56 6.06 -11.21
C ASP A 19 22.40 6.63 -12.64
N PRO A 20 23.11 6.06 -13.64
CA PRO A 20 23.06 6.55 -15.02
C PRO A 20 21.65 6.68 -15.61
N GLN A 21 20.69 5.86 -15.16
CA GLN A 21 19.32 5.94 -15.68
C GLN A 21 18.61 7.25 -15.29
N TYR A 22 19.06 7.89 -14.20
CA TYR A 22 18.54 9.15 -13.68
C TYR A 22 19.42 10.35 -13.99
N LEU A 23 20.38 10.21 -14.91
CA LEU A 23 21.12 11.35 -15.44
C LEU A 23 20.43 11.89 -16.70
N GLY A 24 20.32 13.21 -16.78
CA GLY A 24 19.87 13.94 -17.96
C GLY A 24 20.94 13.96 -19.06
N PRO A 25 20.60 14.47 -20.26
CA PRO A 25 21.55 14.59 -21.37
C PRO A 25 22.78 15.46 -21.06
N ASP A 26 22.69 16.35 -20.07
CA ASP A 26 23.76 17.21 -19.57
C ASP A 26 24.58 16.58 -18.42
N GLY A 27 24.30 15.31 -18.10
CA GLY A 27 24.94 14.57 -17.01
C GLY A 27 24.45 14.98 -15.61
N ARG A 28 23.42 15.82 -15.49
CA ARG A 28 22.86 16.22 -14.18
C ARG A 28 21.78 15.26 -13.74
N TYR A 29 21.65 15.11 -12.42
CA TYR A 29 20.60 14.28 -11.81
C TYR A 29 19.19 14.81 -12.13
N ASP A 30 18.42 13.97 -12.83
CA ASP A 30 17.01 14.15 -13.15
C ASP A 30 16.16 13.65 -11.97
N ILE A 31 16.00 14.51 -10.96
CA ILE A 31 15.20 14.22 -9.77
C ILE A 31 13.74 13.89 -10.11
N LYS A 32 13.20 14.42 -11.22
CA LYS A 32 11.81 14.15 -11.62
C LYS A 32 11.66 12.70 -12.05
N ARG A 33 12.57 12.21 -12.91
CA ARG A 33 12.56 10.81 -13.35
C ARG A 33 12.78 9.85 -12.18
N ASP A 34 13.77 10.13 -11.33
CA ASP A 34 14.02 9.31 -10.15
C ASP A 34 12.83 9.27 -9.20
N TRP A 35 12.17 10.43 -9.03
CA TRP A 35 10.93 10.52 -8.27
C TRP A 35 9.83 9.67 -8.91
N GLU A 36 9.55 9.82 -10.21
CA GLU A 36 8.50 9.05 -10.91
C GLU A 36 8.70 7.53 -10.79
N ASP A 37 9.95 7.06 -10.83
CA ASP A 37 10.30 5.64 -10.75
C ASP A 37 10.35 5.06 -9.33
N ARG A 38 10.26 5.91 -8.29
CA ARG A 38 10.40 5.50 -6.87
C ARG A 38 9.48 4.36 -6.44
N HIS A 39 8.32 4.23 -7.09
CA HIS A 39 7.33 3.18 -6.82
C HIS A 39 7.92 1.77 -7.04
N GLY A 40 8.88 1.65 -7.95
CA GLY A 40 9.62 0.43 -8.26
C GLY A 40 10.51 -0.08 -7.12
N ARG A 41 10.81 0.78 -6.14
CA ARG A 41 11.73 0.49 -5.03
C ARG A 41 11.23 0.95 -3.66
N ALA A 42 9.94 1.22 -3.53
CA ALA A 42 9.35 1.65 -2.27
C ALA A 42 9.60 0.64 -1.14
N ARG A 43 9.94 1.17 0.04
CA ARG A 43 10.10 0.47 1.32
C ARG A 43 9.27 1.13 2.39
N MET A 44 8.83 0.37 3.37
CA MET A 44 8.17 0.90 4.56
C MET A 44 9.22 1.31 5.57
N CYS A 45 9.25 2.61 5.86
CA CYS A 45 10.07 3.19 6.91
C CYS A 45 9.18 3.83 7.97
N TYR A 46 9.72 4.02 9.17
CA TYR A 46 9.01 4.66 10.26
C TYR A 46 9.68 5.94 10.71
N TRP A 47 8.85 6.83 11.25
CA TRP A 47 9.26 8.07 11.88
C TRP A 47 8.61 8.17 13.24
N TYR A 48 9.27 8.85 14.16
CA TYR A 48 8.73 9.07 15.51
C TYR A 48 8.90 10.51 15.97
N SER A 49 8.00 10.93 16.85
CA SER A 49 7.96 12.31 17.36
C SER A 49 7.28 12.37 18.72
N ARG A 50 7.79 13.23 19.63
CA ARG A 50 7.03 13.61 20.84
C ARG A 50 6.00 14.71 20.56
N THR A 51 6.25 15.56 19.56
CA THR A 51 5.45 16.75 19.27
C THR A 51 4.40 16.51 18.19
N GLY A 52 4.53 15.42 17.42
CA GLY A 52 3.72 15.15 16.24
C GLY A 52 4.03 16.09 15.05
N LYS A 53 5.06 16.93 15.18
CA LYS A 53 5.48 17.92 14.17
C LYS A 53 6.94 17.71 13.74
N ASP A 54 7.80 17.43 14.70
CA ASP A 54 9.24 17.24 14.48
C ASP A 54 9.51 15.73 14.43
N TRP A 55 9.67 15.21 13.21
CA TRP A 55 9.77 13.79 12.95
C TRP A 55 11.22 13.34 12.80
N ILE A 56 11.60 12.32 13.57
CA ILE A 56 12.92 11.68 13.51
C ILE A 56 12.78 10.40 12.69
N PHE A 57 13.67 10.23 11.71
CA PHE A 57 13.72 9.02 10.89
C PHE A 57 14.20 7.84 11.73
N GLY A 58 13.39 6.78 11.80
CA GLY A 58 13.72 5.55 12.53
C GLY A 58 14.35 4.45 11.66
N GLY A 59 14.35 4.63 10.34
CA GLY A 59 14.81 3.61 9.39
C GLY A 59 13.68 2.70 8.89
N ARG A 60 14.05 1.56 8.32
CA ARG A 60 13.10 0.58 7.77
C ARG A 60 12.34 -0.16 8.87
N VAL A 61 11.09 -0.50 8.58
CA VAL A 61 10.27 -1.35 9.47
C VAL A 61 10.75 -2.80 9.42
N MET A 62 11.03 -3.31 8.22
CA MET A 62 11.50 -4.67 7.97
C MET A 62 12.95 -4.64 7.50
N ALA A 63 13.75 -5.59 8.00
CA ALA A 63 15.09 -5.82 7.51
C ALA A 63 15.06 -6.32 6.06
N GLU A 64 16.18 -6.16 5.34
CA GLU A 64 16.30 -6.67 3.98
C GLU A 64 16.08 -8.20 3.95
N GLY A 65 15.33 -8.67 2.95
CA GLY A 65 14.99 -10.09 2.79
C GLY A 65 13.81 -10.59 3.64
N VAL A 66 13.27 -9.80 4.57
CA VAL A 66 12.06 -10.19 5.32
C VAL A 66 10.81 -10.12 4.45
N SER A 67 10.63 -9.02 3.72
CA SER A 67 9.53 -8.92 2.76
C SER A 67 9.75 -9.94 1.64
N PRO A 68 8.74 -10.76 1.29
CA PRO A 68 8.88 -11.77 0.24
C PRO A 68 8.98 -11.17 -1.16
N THR A 69 8.75 -9.86 -1.28
CA THR A 69 8.76 -9.10 -2.54
C THR A 69 9.68 -7.89 -2.44
N THR A 70 10.21 -7.48 -3.58
CA THR A 70 11.13 -6.34 -3.74
C THR A 70 10.47 -4.98 -3.61
N ARG A 71 9.15 -4.90 -3.48
CA ARG A 71 8.42 -3.65 -3.21
C ARG A 71 7.45 -3.87 -2.05
N GLU A 72 7.41 -2.86 -1.19
CA GLU A 72 6.50 -2.78 -0.05
C GLU A 72 5.60 -1.56 -0.30
N TRP A 73 4.33 -1.79 -0.60
CA TRP A 73 3.32 -0.75 -0.83
C TRP A 73 2.42 -0.58 0.40
N ALA A 74 1.56 0.42 0.35
CA ALA A 74 0.83 0.91 1.51
C ALA A 74 -0.14 -0.12 2.11
N GLY A 75 -0.60 0.25 3.30
CA GLY A 75 -1.54 -0.50 4.14
C GLY A 75 -1.64 0.18 5.50
N THR A 76 -2.01 -0.59 6.52
CA THR A 76 -2.40 -0.05 7.83
C THR A 76 -1.64 -0.75 8.97
N PRO A 77 -0.88 -0.01 9.80
CA PRO A 77 -0.42 -0.51 11.09
C PRO A 77 -1.56 -0.48 12.12
N ILE A 78 -1.82 -1.62 12.76
CA ILE A 78 -2.77 -1.75 13.86
C ILE A 78 -2.01 -1.91 15.16
N LEU A 79 -2.18 -0.94 16.07
CA LEU A 79 -1.72 -1.06 17.44
C LEU A 79 -2.66 -2.00 18.20
N LEU A 80 -2.15 -3.14 18.64
CA LEU A 80 -2.93 -4.20 19.27
C LEU A 80 -3.13 -3.96 20.77
N ASN A 81 -2.20 -3.23 21.40
CA ASN A 81 -2.26 -2.89 22.81
C ASN A 81 -1.43 -1.64 23.13
N ASP A 82 -1.57 -1.15 24.35
CA ASP A 82 -0.83 -0.02 24.89
C ASP A 82 0.67 -0.31 25.11
N LYS A 83 1.09 -1.57 25.07
CA LYS A 83 2.49 -2.00 25.20
C LYS A 83 3.30 -1.89 23.91
N GLY A 84 2.65 -1.59 22.79
CA GLY A 84 3.32 -1.35 21.51
C GLY A 84 3.27 -2.52 20.54
N ASP A 85 2.55 -3.61 20.79
CA ASP A 85 2.44 -4.69 19.81
C ASP A 85 1.69 -4.21 18.56
N ILE A 86 2.22 -4.53 17.39
CA ILE A 86 1.68 -4.08 16.09
C ILE A 86 1.46 -5.26 15.17
N ASP A 87 0.31 -5.24 14.51
CA ASP A 87 0.09 -5.93 13.25
C ASP A 87 0.16 -4.93 12.09
N LEU A 88 1.19 -5.03 11.25
CA LEU A 88 1.30 -4.23 10.05
C LEU A 88 0.71 -5.00 8.87
N TYR A 89 -0.40 -4.52 8.34
CA TYR A 89 -0.98 -4.98 7.09
C TYR A 89 -0.45 -4.11 5.96
N TYR A 90 0.01 -4.72 4.88
CA TYR A 90 0.61 -4.00 3.75
C TYR A 90 0.50 -4.82 2.47
N THR A 91 0.94 -4.23 1.37
CA THR A 91 0.91 -4.89 0.05
C THR A 91 2.32 -5.28 -0.40
N CYS A 92 2.53 -6.58 -0.63
CA CYS A 92 3.75 -7.16 -1.20
C CYS A 92 3.64 -7.19 -2.74
N VAL A 93 4.67 -6.75 -3.49
CA VAL A 93 4.56 -6.61 -4.96
C VAL A 93 5.83 -7.02 -5.75
N THR A 94 5.93 -8.22 -6.35
CA THR A 94 6.95 -8.57 -7.40
C THR A 94 6.77 -9.94 -8.10
N PRO A 95 6.53 -9.98 -9.43
CA PRO A 95 5.30 -9.44 -10.05
C PRO A 95 4.04 -9.99 -9.34
N GLY A 96 2.84 -9.55 -9.72
CA GLY A 96 1.67 -9.74 -8.88
C GLY A 96 1.64 -8.81 -7.67
N ALA A 97 0.52 -8.84 -6.95
CA ALA A 97 0.31 -8.12 -5.70
C ALA A 97 -0.44 -9.01 -4.71
N ALA A 98 0.01 -9.01 -3.46
CA ALA A 98 -0.63 -9.77 -2.39
C ALA A 98 -0.81 -8.89 -1.16
N ILE A 99 -1.97 -9.02 -0.51
CA ILE A 99 -2.18 -8.46 0.81
C ILE A 99 -1.48 -9.36 1.82
N ALA A 100 -0.67 -8.75 2.67
CA ALA A 100 0.15 -9.46 3.64
C ALA A 100 0.11 -8.77 5.00
N LYS A 101 0.63 -9.48 5.99
CA LYS A 101 0.75 -9.03 7.36
C LYS A 101 2.09 -9.43 7.95
N VAL A 102 2.67 -8.55 8.74
CA VAL A 102 3.83 -8.85 9.59
C VAL A 102 3.56 -8.32 10.99
N ARG A 103 3.92 -9.11 12.01
CA ARG A 103 3.79 -8.71 13.41
C ARG A 103 5.14 -8.20 13.91
N GLY A 104 5.10 -7.18 14.77
CA GLY A 104 6.25 -6.68 15.48
C GLY A 104 5.81 -5.86 16.68
N ARG A 105 6.71 -5.02 17.19
CA ARG A 105 6.41 -4.13 18.33
C ARG A 105 7.18 -2.81 18.28
N ILE A 106 6.58 -1.78 18.85
CA ILE A 106 7.20 -0.52 19.20
C ILE A 106 7.90 -0.68 20.55
N VAL A 107 9.21 -0.45 20.60
CA VAL A 107 9.98 -0.35 21.83
C VAL A 107 10.40 1.10 22.01
N THR A 108 10.07 1.68 23.16
CA THR A 108 10.35 3.09 23.46
C THR A 108 11.37 3.22 24.58
N SER A 109 12.17 4.27 24.51
CA SER A 109 13.01 4.75 25.61
C SER A 109 12.90 6.28 25.73
N ASP A 110 13.63 6.86 26.68
CA ASP A 110 13.77 8.31 26.75
C ASP A 110 14.44 8.90 25.50
N GLN A 111 15.30 8.11 24.85
CA GLN A 111 16.10 8.52 23.70
C GLN A 111 15.38 8.37 22.35
N GLY A 112 14.30 7.59 22.28
CA GLY A 112 13.57 7.41 21.02
C GLY A 112 12.74 6.14 20.92
N VAL A 113 12.49 5.75 19.69
CA VAL A 113 11.64 4.60 19.31
C VAL A 113 12.43 3.65 18.42
N GLU A 114 12.25 2.35 18.64
CA GLU A 114 12.74 1.27 17.79
C GLU A 114 11.58 0.34 17.43
N LEU A 115 11.51 -0.10 16.16
CA LEU A 115 10.60 -1.17 15.73
C LEU A 115 11.31 -2.51 15.73
N LYS A 116 10.74 -3.51 16.43
CA LYS A 116 11.33 -4.86 16.58
C LYS A 116 10.42 -5.96 16.09
N ASP A 117 11.04 -7.11 15.82
CA ASP A 117 10.39 -8.41 15.63
C ASP A 117 9.54 -8.57 14.36
N PHE A 118 9.59 -7.60 13.45
CA PHE A 118 9.04 -7.68 12.09
C PHE A 118 9.87 -8.63 11.21
N THR A 119 9.81 -9.93 11.48
CA THR A 119 10.73 -10.94 10.88
C THR A 119 10.03 -11.99 10.03
N GLN A 120 8.72 -12.16 10.16
CA GLN A 120 7.97 -13.17 9.42
C GLN A 120 6.71 -12.58 8.78
N VAL A 121 6.73 -12.46 7.46
CA VAL A 121 5.58 -12.02 6.68
C VAL A 121 4.65 -13.20 6.42
N LYS A 122 3.36 -13.00 6.72
CA LYS A 122 2.27 -13.90 6.32
C LYS A 122 1.50 -13.27 5.18
N LYS A 123 1.57 -13.90 4.00
CA LYS A 123 0.66 -13.59 2.90
C LYS A 123 -0.77 -13.99 3.30
N LEU A 124 -1.74 -13.13 3.04
CA LEU A 124 -3.13 -13.35 3.42
C LEU A 124 -3.96 -13.79 2.22
N PHE A 125 -4.01 -12.97 1.17
CA PHE A 125 -4.78 -13.27 -0.04
C PHE A 125 -4.31 -12.40 -1.24
N GLU A 126 -4.72 -12.83 -2.42
CA GLU A 126 -4.41 -12.25 -3.74
C GLU A 126 -5.73 -12.09 -4.52
N ALA A 127 -5.69 -11.36 -5.64
CA ALA A 127 -6.83 -11.25 -6.54
C ALA A 127 -7.23 -12.63 -7.09
N ASP A 128 -8.53 -12.92 -7.13
CA ASP A 128 -9.07 -14.25 -7.44
C ASP A 128 -9.58 -14.38 -8.89
N GLY A 129 -9.71 -13.27 -9.61
CA GLY A 129 -10.24 -13.23 -10.97
C GLY A 129 -11.74 -13.47 -11.08
N THR A 130 -12.45 -13.59 -9.95
CA THR A 130 -13.92 -13.71 -9.90
C THR A 130 -14.54 -12.44 -9.34
N TYR A 131 -14.04 -11.96 -8.20
CA TYR A 131 -14.46 -10.68 -7.63
C TYR A 131 -13.45 -9.57 -7.93
N TYR A 132 -12.16 -9.90 -7.83
CA TYR A 132 -11.07 -8.94 -7.98
C TYR A 132 -10.18 -9.31 -9.18
N GLN A 133 -9.94 -8.33 -10.04
CA GLN A 133 -9.19 -8.49 -11.29
C GLN A 133 -7.74 -8.94 -11.06
N THR A 134 -7.28 -9.92 -11.83
CA THR A 134 -5.90 -10.41 -11.78
C THR A 134 -5.00 -9.73 -12.81
N GLU A 135 -3.69 -9.90 -12.66
CA GLU A 135 -2.67 -9.52 -13.65
C GLU A 135 -2.93 -10.13 -15.03
N ALA A 136 -3.39 -11.38 -15.06
CA ALA A 136 -3.67 -12.09 -16.30
C ALA A 136 -4.85 -11.47 -17.06
N GLN A 137 -5.85 -10.95 -16.34
CA GLN A 137 -7.04 -10.31 -16.92
C GLN A 137 -6.77 -8.86 -17.36
N ASN A 138 -5.84 -8.16 -16.69
CA ASN A 138 -5.46 -6.79 -17.00
C ASN A 138 -4.06 -6.50 -16.46
N SER A 139 -3.10 -6.18 -17.33
CA SER A 139 -1.71 -5.87 -16.94
C SER A 139 -1.55 -4.57 -16.14
N THR A 140 -2.60 -3.75 -16.03
CA THR A 140 -2.64 -2.54 -15.19
C THR A 140 -3.71 -2.61 -14.10
N TRP A 141 -4.02 -3.81 -13.61
CA TRP A 141 -4.95 -4.03 -12.50
C TRP A 141 -4.46 -3.38 -11.19
N ASN A 142 -5.40 -3.13 -10.28
CA ASN A 142 -5.14 -2.62 -8.94
C ASN A 142 -5.57 -3.66 -7.90
N PHE A 143 -4.70 -3.90 -6.91
CA PHE A 143 -4.96 -4.79 -5.77
C PHE A 143 -4.01 -4.45 -4.62
N ARG A 144 -4.45 -3.64 -3.63
CA ARG A 144 -3.55 -3.05 -2.61
C ARG A 144 -4.29 -2.39 -1.45
N ASP A 145 -3.51 -1.81 -0.53
CA ASP A 145 -3.94 -0.89 0.53
C ASP A 145 -4.92 -1.50 1.56
N PRO A 146 -4.52 -2.58 2.26
CA PRO A 146 -5.36 -3.21 3.26
C PRO A 146 -5.63 -2.30 4.47
N SER A 147 -6.90 -2.15 4.82
CA SER A 147 -7.37 -1.43 6.01
C SER A 147 -8.35 -2.29 6.81
N PRO A 148 -7.85 -3.06 7.79
CA PRO A 148 -8.68 -3.88 8.65
C PRO A 148 -9.37 -3.08 9.74
N PHE A 149 -10.59 -3.48 10.09
CA PHE A 149 -11.39 -2.90 11.16
C PHE A 149 -12.31 -3.94 11.80
N ILE A 150 -12.74 -3.68 13.04
CA ILE A 150 -13.78 -4.47 13.70
C ILE A 150 -15.13 -3.78 13.44
N ASP A 151 -16.09 -4.49 12.85
CA ASP A 151 -17.44 -3.94 12.68
C ASP A 151 -18.12 -3.84 14.06
N PRO A 152 -18.59 -2.64 14.48
CA PRO A 152 -19.28 -2.48 15.76
C PRO A 152 -20.60 -3.24 15.85
N ASN A 153 -21.20 -3.66 14.72
CA ASN A 153 -22.49 -4.34 14.72
C ASN A 153 -22.38 -5.83 15.07
N ASP A 154 -21.33 -6.51 14.63
CA ASP A 154 -21.17 -7.96 14.81
C ASP A 154 -19.86 -8.40 15.48
N GLY A 155 -18.95 -7.45 15.73
CA GLY A 155 -17.67 -7.69 16.41
C GLY A 155 -16.66 -8.46 15.57
N LYS A 156 -16.90 -8.70 14.27
CA LYS A 156 -15.98 -9.44 13.40
C LYS A 156 -14.94 -8.52 12.76
N LEU A 157 -13.80 -9.13 12.42
CA LEU A 157 -12.73 -8.48 11.68
C LEU A 157 -13.04 -8.48 10.18
N TYR A 158 -13.13 -7.28 9.62
CA TYR A 158 -13.26 -7.02 8.20
C TYR A 158 -12.02 -6.28 7.69
N MET A 159 -11.90 -6.20 6.37
CA MET A 159 -10.85 -5.45 5.70
C MET A 159 -11.40 -4.84 4.42
N VAL A 160 -11.21 -3.53 4.26
CA VAL A 160 -11.35 -2.88 2.95
C VAL A 160 -9.98 -2.76 2.30
N PHE A 161 -9.97 -2.80 0.97
CA PHE A 161 -8.76 -2.67 0.16
C PHE A 161 -9.15 -2.21 -1.25
N GLU A 162 -8.19 -1.71 -2.01
CA GLU A 162 -8.39 -1.35 -3.40
C GLU A 162 -8.35 -2.61 -4.29
N GLY A 163 -9.34 -2.74 -5.18
CA GLY A 163 -9.40 -3.77 -6.21
C GLY A 163 -10.07 -3.25 -7.47
N ASN A 164 -9.84 -3.90 -8.62
CA ASN A 164 -10.68 -3.73 -9.80
C ASN A 164 -11.71 -4.85 -9.94
N VAL A 165 -12.83 -4.54 -10.60
CA VAL A 165 -13.83 -5.54 -10.98
C VAL A 165 -13.16 -6.58 -11.87
N ALA A 166 -13.33 -7.86 -11.53
CA ALA A 166 -12.71 -8.96 -12.25
C ALA A 166 -13.16 -9.07 -13.71
N GLY A 167 -12.38 -9.79 -14.52
CA GLY A 167 -12.66 -10.04 -15.93
C GLY A 167 -11.72 -9.29 -16.87
N GLU A 168 -11.70 -9.73 -18.13
CA GLU A 168 -10.75 -9.23 -19.14
C GLU A 168 -10.87 -7.71 -19.33
N ARG A 169 -9.72 -7.03 -19.42
CA ARG A 169 -9.67 -5.58 -19.68
C ARG A 169 -10.54 -5.22 -20.89
N GLY A 170 -11.38 -4.20 -20.73
CA GLY A 170 -12.26 -3.72 -21.80
C GLY A 170 -13.45 -4.62 -22.14
N SER A 171 -13.66 -5.73 -21.41
CA SER A 171 -14.85 -6.59 -21.57
C SER A 171 -16.05 -6.12 -20.74
N HIS A 172 -15.81 -5.36 -19.67
CA HIS A 172 -16.86 -4.86 -18.79
C HIS A 172 -17.73 -3.82 -19.49
N THR A 173 -18.97 -4.22 -19.80
CA THR A 173 -20.00 -3.33 -20.36
C THR A 173 -20.69 -2.60 -19.22
N VAL A 174 -20.81 -1.28 -19.33
CA VAL A 174 -21.55 -0.48 -18.35
C VAL A 174 -23.05 -0.71 -18.58
N GLY A 175 -23.74 -1.22 -17.56
CA GLY A 175 -25.18 -1.45 -17.60
C GLY A 175 -25.98 -0.31 -16.99
N VAL A 176 -27.30 -0.48 -16.99
CA VAL A 176 -28.24 0.51 -16.44
C VAL A 176 -28.04 0.76 -14.94
N ALA A 177 -27.54 -0.23 -14.21
CA ALA A 177 -27.27 -0.09 -12.77
C ALA A 177 -26.04 0.80 -12.52
N GLU A 178 -24.99 0.67 -13.34
CA GLU A 178 -23.78 1.49 -13.23
C GLU A 178 -23.96 2.90 -13.81
N LEU A 179 -24.74 3.06 -14.89
CA LEU A 179 -25.06 4.37 -15.47
C LEU A 179 -25.90 5.22 -14.52
N GLY A 180 -26.83 4.60 -13.79
CA GLY A 180 -27.84 5.30 -13.02
C GLY A 180 -28.87 6.02 -13.90
N PRO A 181 -29.65 6.95 -13.33
CA PRO A 181 -30.71 7.66 -14.05
C PRO A 181 -30.17 8.53 -15.19
N VAL A 182 -30.69 8.32 -16.41
CA VAL A 182 -30.40 9.19 -17.56
C VAL A 182 -31.22 10.50 -17.41
N PRO A 183 -30.59 11.69 -17.47
CA PRO A 183 -31.30 12.96 -17.35
C PRO A 183 -32.36 13.17 -18.45
N PRO A 184 -33.46 13.88 -18.17
CA PRO A 184 -34.44 14.24 -19.20
C PRO A 184 -33.80 14.93 -20.42
N GLY A 185 -34.26 14.56 -21.61
CA GLY A 185 -33.72 15.09 -22.88
C GLY A 185 -32.43 14.42 -23.36
N HIS A 186 -31.92 13.41 -22.65
CA HIS A 186 -30.78 12.59 -23.06
C HIS A 186 -31.19 11.13 -23.23
N GLU A 187 -30.41 10.38 -24.01
CA GLU A 187 -30.54 8.93 -24.18
C GLU A 187 -29.20 8.23 -23.94
N ASP A 188 -29.26 6.99 -23.49
CA ASP A 188 -28.08 6.13 -23.48
C ASP A 188 -27.79 5.68 -24.91
N VAL A 189 -26.61 6.05 -25.43
CA VAL A 189 -26.14 5.69 -26.78
C VAL A 189 -25.42 4.34 -26.80
N GLY A 190 -25.27 3.69 -25.64
CA GLY A 190 -24.65 2.39 -25.49
C GLY A 190 -23.13 2.38 -25.72
N GLY A 191 -22.52 1.21 -25.58
CA GLY A 191 -21.10 0.99 -25.88
C GLY A 191 -20.12 1.49 -24.82
N ALA A 192 -20.61 2.08 -23.72
CA ALA A 192 -19.78 2.44 -22.58
C ALA A 192 -19.14 1.19 -21.95
N ARG A 193 -17.83 1.27 -21.69
CA ARG A 193 -17.03 0.19 -21.09
C ARG A 193 -16.06 0.77 -20.07
N PHE A 194 -15.80 0.02 -18.99
CA PHE A 194 -14.73 0.36 -18.06
C PHE A 194 -13.39 -0.21 -18.53
N GLN A 195 -12.30 0.46 -18.17
CA GLN A 195 -10.92 -0.01 -18.35
C GLN A 195 -10.55 -0.33 -19.82
N VAL A 196 -10.97 0.52 -20.76
CA VAL A 196 -10.54 0.45 -22.17
C VAL A 196 -9.07 0.81 -22.36
#